data_AF-A0A962FQC5-F1
#
_entry.id   AF-A0A962FQC5-F1
#
_cell.length_a   1.000
_cell.length_b   1.000
_cell.length_c   1.000
_cell.angle_alpha   90.00
_cell.angle_beta   90.00
_cell.angle_gamma   90.00
#
_symmetry.space_group_name_H-M   'P 1'
#
loop_
_entity.id
_entity.type
_entity.pdbx_description
1 polymer ?
#
loop_
_entity_poly.entity_id
_entity_poly.type
_entity_poly.pdbx_seq_one_letter_code
_entity_poly.pdbx_strand_id
1 'polypeptide(L)'
;MTAQIHELLDLEAVPATLACAPALPVRHPRLQSREPVIGSPLHSTACLRGYRGRWSIRGGRLYLLDIDGCFALLPGEPLFADWFSGELRAVQGDEVRYVHGGFASEYRHERHLTVERGVVCASREVEHAER
;
A
#
# COMPACT_ATOMS: atom_id res chain seq x y z
N MET A 1 -7.47 16.96 -10.27
CA MET A 1 -7.63 15.82 -9.35
C MET A 1 -6.34 15.67 -8.56
N THR A 2 -6.40 15.40 -7.25
CA THR A 2 -5.21 15.31 -6.38
C THR A 2 -4.63 13.89 -6.41
N ALA A 3 -3.30 13.74 -6.40
CA ALA A 3 -2.66 12.43 -6.28
C ALA A 3 -3.02 11.77 -4.93
N GLN A 4 -3.24 10.46 -4.95
CA GLN A 4 -3.61 9.70 -3.77
C GLN A 4 -2.37 9.33 -2.96
N ILE A 5 -2.41 9.53 -1.64
CA ILE A 5 -1.32 9.16 -0.73
C ILE A 5 -0.99 7.68 -0.88
N HIS A 6 0.27 7.32 -1.07
CA HIS A 6 0.67 5.91 -1.16
C HIS A 6 0.53 5.18 0.17
N GLU A 7 0.42 3.86 0.11
CA GLU A 7 0.59 3.02 1.29
C GLU A 7 2.08 2.72 1.53
N LEU A 8 2.43 2.40 2.77
CA LEU A 8 3.83 2.12 3.13
C LEU A 8 4.13 0.65 2.93
N LEU A 9 5.33 0.34 2.43
CA LEU A 9 5.78 -1.04 2.22
C LEU A 9 7.23 -1.23 2.68
N ASP A 10 7.45 -2.25 3.49
CA ASP A 10 8.77 -2.79 3.77
C ASP A 10 9.01 -4.01 2.84
N LEU A 11 9.65 -3.79 1.69
CA LEU A 11 9.92 -4.82 0.68
C LEU A 11 11.29 -5.45 0.96
N GLU A 12 11.32 -6.67 1.48
CA GLU A 12 12.58 -7.37 1.83
C GLU A 12 13.49 -6.53 2.74
N ALA A 13 12.89 -5.83 3.70
CA ALA A 13 13.53 -4.86 4.60
C ALA A 13 14.05 -3.57 3.95
N VAL A 14 13.76 -3.34 2.66
CA VAL A 14 13.99 -2.07 1.98
C VAL A 14 12.70 -1.24 1.97
N PRO A 15 12.72 0.00 2.47
CA PRO A 15 11.56 0.89 2.41
C PRO A 15 11.12 1.15 0.97
N ALA A 16 9.81 1.08 0.75
CA ALA A 16 9.13 1.36 -0.50
C ALA A 16 7.74 1.95 -0.21
N THR A 17 7.02 2.32 -1.26
CA THR A 17 5.60 2.65 -1.15
C THR A 17 4.78 1.84 -2.15
N LEU A 18 3.49 1.68 -1.87
CA LEU A 18 2.54 1.07 -2.80
C LEU A 18 1.77 2.16 -3.52
N ALA A 19 1.98 2.22 -4.84
CA ALA A 19 1.16 2.99 -5.77
C ALA A 19 -0.14 2.22 -6.12
N CYS A 20 -0.75 1.64 -5.10
CA CYS A 20 -2.02 0.91 -5.12
C CYS A 20 -2.54 0.80 -3.68
N ALA A 21 -3.82 0.46 -3.52
CA ALA A 21 -4.43 0.20 -2.22
C ALA A 21 -4.87 -1.27 -2.14
N PRO A 22 -4.10 -2.15 -1.46
CA PRO A 22 -4.51 -3.54 -1.27
C PRO A 22 -5.81 -3.60 -0.45
N ALA A 23 -6.69 -4.54 -0.79
CA ALA A 23 -7.96 -4.68 -0.07
C ALA A 23 -7.72 -5.04 1.40
N LEU A 24 -8.47 -4.38 2.29
CA LEU A 24 -8.42 -4.64 3.73
C LEU A 24 -9.35 -5.80 4.13
N PRO A 25 -8.99 -6.56 5.18
CA PRO A 25 -9.83 -7.64 5.67
C PRO A 25 -10.92 -7.08 6.61
N VAL A 26 -11.95 -6.42 6.05
CA VAL A 26 -13.00 -5.69 6.82
C VAL A 26 -13.79 -6.55 7.84
N ARG A 27 -13.69 -7.88 7.77
CA ARG A 27 -14.32 -8.82 8.72
C ARG A 27 -13.34 -9.38 9.76
N HIS A 28 -12.07 -9.02 9.70
CA HIS A 28 -11.06 -9.56 10.61
C HIS A 28 -11.20 -8.93 11.99
N PRO A 29 -11.22 -9.71 13.09
CA PRO A 29 -11.52 -9.22 14.43
C PRO A 29 -10.54 -8.16 14.95
N ARG A 30 -9.31 -8.15 14.44
CA ARG A 30 -8.29 -7.14 14.79
C ARG A 30 -8.37 -5.86 13.96
N LEU A 31 -9.15 -5.81 12.88
CA LEU A 31 -9.34 -4.60 12.10
C LEU A 31 -10.64 -3.93 12.56
N GLN A 32 -10.53 -2.76 13.21
CA GLN A 32 -11.68 -2.04 13.73
C GLN A 32 -11.83 -0.70 13.03
N SER A 33 -13.07 -0.33 12.71
CA SER A 33 -13.40 1.02 12.28
C SER A 33 -13.18 2.00 13.43
N ARG A 34 -12.70 3.19 13.10
CA ARG A 34 -12.48 4.29 14.04
C ARG A 34 -13.09 5.57 13.49
N GLU A 35 -13.49 6.43 14.39
CA GLU A 35 -13.94 7.77 14.01
C GLU A 35 -12.78 8.56 13.38
N PRO A 36 -13.05 9.29 12.29
CA PRO A 36 -12.08 10.16 11.68
C PRO A 36 -11.54 11.21 12.66
N VAL A 37 -10.22 11.23 12.88
CA VAL A 37 -9.55 12.34 13.57
C VAL A 37 -9.62 13.60 12.69
N ILE A 38 -10.28 14.64 13.18
CA ILE A 38 -10.38 15.95 12.52
C ILE A 38 -8.98 16.53 12.30
N GLY A 39 -8.70 17.04 11.10
CA GLY A 39 -7.40 17.61 10.75
C GLY A 39 -6.33 16.59 10.35
N SER A 40 -6.65 15.28 10.35
CA SER A 40 -5.72 14.28 9.82
C SER A 40 -5.51 14.44 8.31
N PRO A 41 -4.26 14.34 7.81
CA PRO A 41 -3.99 14.33 6.37
C PRO A 41 -4.67 13.15 5.65
N LEU A 42 -5.02 12.10 6.39
CA LEU A 42 -5.75 10.93 5.87
C LEU A 42 -7.23 11.22 5.63
N HIS A 43 -7.76 12.36 6.09
CA HIS A 43 -9.12 12.85 5.83
C HIS A 43 -9.11 14.07 4.91
N SER A 44 -8.16 14.11 3.97
CA SER A 44 -8.05 15.13 2.92
C SER A 44 -8.40 14.56 1.55
N THR A 45 -8.54 15.43 0.54
CA THR A 45 -8.74 15.02 -0.86
C THR A 45 -7.55 14.27 -1.46
N ALA A 46 -6.37 14.35 -0.82
CA ALA A 46 -5.21 13.53 -1.17
C ALA A 46 -5.32 12.09 -0.66
N CYS A 47 -6.28 11.77 0.23
CA CYS A 47 -6.48 10.40 0.73
C CYS A 47 -7.98 10.06 0.77
N LEU A 48 -8.59 9.93 -0.41
CA LEU A 48 -10.03 9.64 -0.53
C LEU A 48 -10.45 8.34 0.16
N ARG A 49 -9.54 7.38 0.32
CA ARG A 49 -9.80 6.12 1.04
C ARG A 49 -9.96 6.28 2.55
N GLY A 50 -9.48 7.37 3.15
CA GLY A 50 -9.62 7.63 4.59
C GLY A 50 -8.65 6.86 5.49
N TYR A 51 -7.76 6.02 4.94
CA TYR A 51 -6.79 5.24 5.71
C TYR A 51 -5.42 5.19 5.04
N ARG A 52 -4.40 4.65 5.72
CA ARG A 52 -3.12 4.27 5.13
C ARG A 52 -2.61 2.99 5.80
N GLY A 53 -2.45 1.93 5.01
CA GLY A 53 -1.83 0.70 5.48
C GLY A 53 -0.31 0.78 5.48
N ARG A 54 0.29 0.01 6.38
CA ARG A 54 1.71 -0.33 6.36
C ARG A 54 1.84 -1.83 6.14
N TRP A 55 2.53 -2.21 5.08
CA TRP A 55 2.68 -3.59 4.65
C TRP A 55 4.14 -4.03 4.69
N SER A 56 4.36 -5.34 4.70
CA SER A 56 5.68 -5.92 4.51
C SER A 56 5.61 -7.16 3.63
N ILE A 57 6.60 -7.31 2.77
CA ILE A 57 6.84 -8.56 2.04
C ILE A 57 8.13 -9.17 2.57
N ARG A 58 8.00 -10.34 3.19
CA ARG A 58 9.11 -11.10 3.78
C ARG A 58 8.97 -12.58 3.49
N GLY A 59 10.02 -13.20 2.95
CA GLY A 59 9.99 -14.61 2.53
C GLY A 59 8.88 -14.90 1.52
N GLY A 60 8.64 -13.99 0.58
CA GLY A 60 7.58 -14.12 -0.44
C GLY A 60 6.15 -14.04 0.09
N ARG A 61 5.93 -13.55 1.32
CA ARG A 61 4.60 -13.41 1.93
C ARG A 61 4.30 -11.97 2.28
N LEU A 62 3.08 -11.53 1.96
CA LEU A 62 2.54 -10.21 2.26
C LEU A 62 1.93 -10.19 3.66
N TYR A 63 2.26 -9.17 4.44
CA TYR A 63 1.71 -8.95 5.77
C TYR A 63 1.22 -7.51 5.92
N LEU A 64 0.08 -7.33 6.60
CA LEU A 64 -0.36 -6.04 7.12
C LEU A 64 0.28 -5.83 8.50
N LEU A 65 1.15 -4.82 8.61
CA LEU A 65 1.83 -4.46 9.86
C LEU A 65 0.99 -3.53 10.73
N ASP A 66 0.34 -2.55 10.11
CA ASP A 66 -0.43 -1.51 10.79
C ASP A 66 -1.39 -0.81 9.82
N ILE A 67 -2.38 -0.10 10.36
CA ILE A 67 -3.25 0.80 9.60
C ILE A 67 -3.62 2.03 10.45
N ASP A 68 -3.61 3.19 9.79
CA ASP A 68 -3.99 4.47 10.39
C ASP A 68 -5.13 5.13 9.59
N GLY A 69 -5.89 6.03 10.22
CA GLY A 69 -7.05 6.74 9.66
C GLY A 69 -8.39 6.21 10.19
N CYS A 70 -9.34 5.95 9.29
CA CYS A 70 -10.68 5.44 9.63
C CYS A 70 -10.71 3.97 10.08
N PHE A 71 -9.56 3.30 10.11
CA PHE A 71 -9.37 1.97 10.68
C PHE A 71 -8.19 1.97 11.65
N ALA A 72 -8.18 1.02 12.60
CA ALA A 72 -6.98 0.63 13.33
C ALA A 72 -6.83 -0.88 13.35
N LEU A 73 -5.57 -1.30 13.42
CA LEU A 73 -5.19 -2.68 13.70
C LEU A 73 -4.93 -2.82 15.20
N LEU A 74 -5.68 -3.70 15.85
CA LEU A 74 -5.44 -4.02 17.26
C LEU A 74 -4.04 -4.65 17.44
N PRO A 75 -3.38 -4.40 18.60
CA PRO A 75 -2.06 -4.94 18.89
C PRO A 75 -1.95 -6.46 18.69
N GLY A 76 -0.77 -6.92 18.32
CA GLY A 76 -0.45 -8.34 18.08
C GLY A 76 0.48 -8.51 16.89
N GLU A 77 0.64 -9.75 16.44
CA GLU A 77 1.52 -10.07 15.30
C GLU A 77 1.01 -9.46 13.98
N PRO A 78 1.89 -9.21 13.00
CA PRO A 78 1.46 -8.83 11.65
C PRO A 78 0.47 -9.83 11.05
N LEU A 79 -0.58 -9.33 10.39
CA LEU A 79 -1.57 -10.20 9.75
C LEU A 79 -1.03 -10.72 8.42
N PHE A 80 -0.93 -12.03 8.27
CA PHE A 80 -0.66 -12.63 6.96
C PHE A 80 -1.84 -12.35 6.03
N ALA A 81 -1.58 -11.74 4.87
CA ALA A 81 -2.59 -11.23 3.96
C ALA A 81 -3.20 -12.32 3.05
N ASP A 82 -3.60 -13.45 3.63
CA ASP A 82 -4.16 -14.60 2.91
C ASP A 82 -5.46 -14.30 2.16
N TRP A 83 -6.17 -13.24 2.55
CA TRP A 83 -7.36 -12.73 1.91
C TRP A 83 -7.08 -11.98 0.59
N PHE A 84 -5.84 -11.55 0.35
CA PHE A 84 -5.51 -10.71 -0.79
C PHE A 84 -4.94 -11.52 -1.97
N SER A 85 -5.51 -11.29 -3.15
CA SER A 85 -4.95 -11.70 -4.44
C SER A 85 -5.04 -10.52 -5.40
N GLY A 86 -3.96 -10.21 -6.11
CA GLY A 86 -3.89 -9.07 -7.01
C GLY A 86 -2.48 -8.64 -7.33
N GLU A 87 -2.35 -7.57 -8.11
CA GLU A 87 -1.04 -6.95 -8.40
C GLU A 87 -0.75 -5.85 -7.38
N LEU A 88 0.43 -5.88 -6.79
CA LEU A 88 0.99 -4.80 -5.99
C LEU A 88 2.01 -4.04 -6.82
N ARG A 89 1.87 -2.72 -6.86
CA ARG A 89 2.81 -1.84 -7.53
C ARG A 89 3.68 -1.14 -6.50
N ALA A 90 4.82 -1.76 -6.19
CA ALA A 90 5.80 -1.20 -5.29
C ALA A 90 6.67 -0.20 -6.05
N VAL A 91 6.84 1.01 -5.50
CA VAL A 91 7.65 2.05 -6.11
C VAL A 91 8.74 2.49 -5.14
N GLN A 92 9.95 2.66 -5.68
CA GLN A 92 11.15 3.05 -4.95
C GLN A 92 11.88 4.18 -5.71
N GLY A 93 12.37 5.18 -4.98
CA GLY A 93 13.15 6.27 -5.54
C GLY A 93 12.31 7.43 -6.09
N ASP A 94 12.92 8.18 -7.01
CA ASP A 94 12.43 9.48 -7.46
C ASP A 94 11.23 9.37 -8.41
N GLU A 95 10.26 10.26 -8.21
CA GLU A 95 9.11 10.43 -9.10
C GLU A 95 9.59 10.99 -10.44
N VAL A 96 9.35 10.23 -11.53
CA VAL A 96 9.79 10.61 -12.88
C VAL A 96 8.71 11.41 -13.59
N ARG A 97 7.45 11.10 -13.31
CA ARG A 97 6.33 11.84 -13.88
C ARG A 97 5.20 11.94 -12.89
N TYR A 98 4.96 13.15 -12.42
CA TYR A 98 3.81 13.46 -11.59
C TYR A 98 2.52 13.48 -12.42
N VAL A 99 1.51 12.71 -12.00
CA VAL A 99 0.17 12.72 -12.61
C VAL A 99 -0.88 13.10 -11.56
N HIS A 100 -1.66 14.12 -11.89
CA HIS A 100 -2.77 14.60 -11.07
C HIS A 100 -3.95 13.62 -11.04
N GLY A 101 -3.94 12.66 -10.11
CA GLY A 101 -5.10 11.83 -9.76
C GLY A 101 -4.77 10.36 -9.46
N GLY A 102 -5.28 9.84 -8.35
CA GLY A 102 -5.12 8.43 -7.98
C GLY A 102 -3.65 8.05 -7.78
N PHE A 103 -3.26 6.86 -8.22
CA PHE A 103 -1.89 6.36 -8.18
C PHE A 103 -1.16 6.49 -9.53
N ALA A 104 -1.58 7.40 -10.41
CA ALA A 104 -1.14 7.41 -11.80
C ALA A 104 0.27 7.98 -12.04
N SER A 105 0.93 8.56 -11.02
CA SER A 105 2.32 9.01 -11.15
C SER A 105 3.23 7.85 -11.52
N GLU A 106 4.21 8.08 -12.40
CA GLU A 106 5.20 7.09 -12.83
C GLU A 106 6.51 7.32 -12.05
N TYR A 107 7.13 6.23 -11.61
CA TYR A 107 8.40 6.25 -10.88
C TYR A 107 9.50 5.59 -11.69
N ARG A 108 10.75 6.04 -11.50
CA ARG A 108 11.89 5.52 -12.29
C ARG A 108 12.03 4.01 -12.17
N HIS A 109 11.82 3.51 -10.95
CA HIS A 109 11.91 2.09 -10.62
C HIS A 109 10.62 1.65 -9.95
N GLU A 110 9.86 0.83 -10.68
CA GLU A 110 8.68 0.16 -10.15
C GLU A 110 8.93 -1.35 -10.12
N ARG A 111 8.40 -2.01 -9.10
CA ARG A 111 8.35 -3.46 -9.02
C ARG A 111 6.90 -3.90 -8.86
N HIS A 112 6.41 -4.59 -9.87
CA HIS A 112 5.06 -5.14 -9.86
C HIS A 112 5.13 -6.58 -9.37
N LEU A 113 4.39 -6.86 -8.30
CA LEU A 113 4.36 -8.14 -7.61
C LEU A 113 2.98 -8.75 -7.77
N THR A 114 2.91 -9.95 -8.36
CA THR A 114 1.66 -10.71 -8.42
C THR A 114 1.53 -11.52 -7.13
N VAL A 115 0.44 -11.28 -6.41
CA VAL A 115 0.14 -11.94 -5.14
C VAL A 115 -1.08 -12.86 -5.31
N GLU A 116 -0.96 -14.09 -4.84
CA GLU A 116 -2.07 -15.04 -4.71
C GLU A 116 -2.20 -15.48 -3.26
N ARG A 117 -3.35 -15.18 -2.64
CA ARG A 117 -3.64 -15.51 -1.23
C ARG A 117 -2.48 -15.14 -0.29
N GLY A 118 -2.01 -13.91 -0.42
CA GLY A 118 -0.93 -13.36 0.38
C GLY A 118 0.48 -13.83 0.00
N VAL A 119 0.64 -14.72 -0.99
CA VAL A 119 1.95 -15.21 -1.44
C VAL A 119 2.35 -14.54 -2.75
N VAL A 120 3.56 -14.01 -2.81
CA VAL A 120 4.13 -13.46 -4.04
C VAL A 120 4.50 -14.62 -4.96
N CYS A 121 3.87 -14.68 -6.13
CA CYS A 121 4.06 -15.74 -7.12
C CYS A 121 4.86 -15.28 -8.33
N ALA A 122 4.89 -13.97 -8.60
CA ALA A 122 5.69 -13.39 -9.67
C ALA A 122 6.14 -11.97 -9.32
N SER A 123 7.26 -11.55 -9.89
CA SER A 123 7.79 -10.19 -9.81
C SER A 123 8.30 -9.75 -11.16
N ARG A 124 7.94 -8.53 -11.58
CA ARG A 124 8.57 -7.86 -12.72
C ARG A 124 9.09 -6.49 -12.31
N GLU A 125 10.25 -6.13 -12.83
CA GLU A 125 10.81 -4.78 -12.72
C GLU A 125 10.37 -3.96 -13.92
N VAL A 126 10.00 -2.71 -13.68
CA VAL A 126 9.57 -1.77 -14.69
C VAL A 126 10.39 -0.50 -14.50
N GLU A 127 11.15 -0.14 -15.54
CA GLU A 127 11.93 1.09 -15.58
C GLU A 127 11.26 2.09 -16.52
N HIS A 128 11.07 3.31 -16.01
CA HIS A 128 10.54 4.43 -16.80
C HIS A 128 11.68 5.39 -17.16
N ALA A 129 11.88 5.63 -18.46
CA ALA A 129 12.83 6.62 -18.95
C ALA A 129 12.21 8.02 -18.98
N GLU A 130 12.98 9.04 -18.58
CA GLU A 130 12.66 10.45 -18.81
C GLU A 130 12.63 10.70 -20.33
N ARG A 131 11.48 11.12 -20.87
CA ARG A 131 11.33 11.47 -22.29
C ARG A 131 11.65 12.95 -22.54
#